data_AF-X1VTE0-F1
#
_entry.id   AF-X1VTE0-F1
#
_cell.length_a   1.000
_cell.length_b   1.000
_cell.length_c   1.000
_cell.angle_alpha   90.00
_cell.angle_beta   90.00
_cell.angle_gamma   90.00
#
_symmetry.space_group_name_H-M   'P 1'
#
loop_
_entity.id
_entity.type
_entity.pdbx_description
1 polymer ?
#
loop_
_entity_poly.entity_id
_entity_poly.type
_entity_poly.pdbx_seq_one_letter_code
_entity_poly.pdbx_strand_id
1 'polypeptide(L)'
;KRAEKAACWYQQIFGKENFYLELSFHGLSKEKEINSKLIEIGRRLNIPVVATNNVHYLKKNQAPSQGLLNKIANLGQGNLF
;
A
#
# COMPACT_ATOMS: atom_id res chain seq x y z
N LYS A 1 14.89 -9.62 -4.64
CA LYS A 1 14.83 -9.76 -6.12
C LYS A 1 13.43 -10.07 -6.68
N ARG A 2 12.51 -10.79 -6.00
CA ARG A 2 11.13 -10.99 -6.51
C ARG A 2 10.36 -9.67 -6.74
N ALA A 3 10.49 -8.71 -5.82
CA ALA A 3 9.86 -7.39 -5.93
C ALA A 3 10.28 -6.62 -7.19
N GLU A 4 11.58 -6.59 -7.51
CA GLU A 4 12.08 -5.94 -8.73
C GLU A 4 11.57 -6.61 -10.00
N LYS A 5 11.53 -7.95 -10.04
CA LYS A 5 10.96 -8.68 -11.18
C LYS A 5 9.49 -8.32 -11.40
N ALA A 6 8.72 -8.24 -10.31
CA ALA A 6 7.32 -7.83 -10.38
C ALA A 6 7.19 -6.37 -10.85
N ALA A 7 7.99 -5.45 -10.31
CA ALA A 7 7.96 -4.03 -10.70
C ALA A 7 8.31 -3.84 -12.19
N CYS A 8 9.34 -4.53 -12.70
CA CYS A 8 9.67 -4.52 -14.12
C CYS A 8 8.51 -5.05 -14.97
N TRP A 9 7.90 -6.16 -14.56
CA TRP A 9 6.78 -6.76 -15.30
C TRP A 9 5.56 -5.83 -15.37
N TYR A 10 5.19 -5.20 -14.26
CA TYR A 10 4.11 -4.21 -14.25
C TYR A 10 4.44 -2.97 -15.09
N GLN A 11 5.68 -2.45 -15.00
CA GLN A 11 6.10 -1.33 -15.85
C GLN A 11 6.06 -1.68 -17.34
N GLN A 12 6.35 -2.94 -17.71
CA GLN A 12 6.21 -3.41 -19.10
C GLN A 12 4.74 -3.44 -19.56
N ILE A 13 3.82 -3.81 -18.68
CA ILE A 13 2.38 -3.88 -19.01
C ILE A 13 1.77 -2.50 -19.14
N PHE A 14 1.99 -1.62 -18.16
CA PHE A 14 1.35 -0.32 -18.12
C PHE A 14 2.12 0.76 -18.90
N GLY A 15 3.41 0.55 -19.14
CA GLY A 15 4.31 1.53 -19.74
C GLY A 15 5.03 2.38 -18.68
N LYS A 16 6.21 2.90 -19.06
CA LYS A 16 7.10 3.65 -18.14
C LYS A 16 6.44 4.88 -17.50
N GLU A 17 5.55 5.54 -18.23
CA GLU A 17 4.86 6.77 -17.79
C GLU A 17 3.57 6.51 -16.98
N ASN A 18 3.12 5.25 -16.90
CA ASN A 18 1.83 4.90 -16.29
C ASN A 18 1.97 3.92 -15.11
N PHE A 19 3.19 3.68 -14.62
CA PHE A 19 3.45 2.82 -13.47
C PHE A 19 4.27 3.53 -12.42
N TYR A 20 3.79 3.47 -11.17
CA TYR A 20 4.36 4.18 -10.03
C TYR A 20 4.47 3.22 -8.84
N LEU A 21 5.48 3.42 -8.00
CA LEU A 21 5.58 2.71 -6.72
C LEU A 21 4.89 3.52 -5.64
N GLU A 22 3.84 2.94 -5.07
CA GLU A 22 3.04 3.57 -4.02
C GLU A 22 3.78 3.55 -2.67
N LEU A 23 3.80 4.68 -1.99
CA LEU A 23 4.31 4.83 -0.62
C LEU A 23 3.16 5.22 0.31
N SER A 24 2.99 4.48 1.39
CA SER A 24 1.97 4.73 2.42
C SER A 24 2.62 4.64 3.81
N PHE A 25 2.20 5.50 4.75
CA PHE A 25 2.74 5.49 6.12
C PHE A 25 1.69 5.93 7.15
N HIS A 26 1.39 5.02 8.07
CA HIS A 26 0.40 5.18 9.14
C HIS A 26 1.04 5.06 10.54
N GLY A 27 2.37 5.25 10.63
CA GLY A 27 3.11 5.21 11.88
C GLY A 27 3.74 3.84 12.21
N LEU A 28 3.62 2.84 11.34
CA LEU A 28 4.17 1.51 11.59
C LEU A 28 5.64 1.43 11.15
N SER A 29 6.51 0.89 12.00
CA SER A 29 7.95 0.75 11.71
C SER A 29 8.22 -0.08 10.45
N LYS A 30 7.42 -1.12 10.23
CA LYS A 30 7.49 -1.99 9.05
C LYS A 30 7.16 -1.24 7.75
N GLU A 31 6.22 -0.30 7.77
CA GLU A 31 5.91 0.54 6.60
C GLU A 31 7.09 1.44 6.25
N LYS A 32 7.80 1.99 7.26
CA LYS A 32 9.01 2.78 7.04
C LYS A 32 10.12 1.96 6.35
N GLU A 33 10.32 0.72 6.78
CA GLU A 33 11.27 -0.21 6.16
C GLU A 33 10.88 -0.53 4.71
N ILE A 34 9.61 -0.83 4.47
CA ILE A 34 9.08 -1.12 3.13
C ILE A 34 9.23 0.08 2.20
N ASN A 35 8.85 1.28 2.64
CA ASN A 35 8.98 2.51 1.86
C ASN A 35 10.43 2.79 1.48
N SER A 36 11.38 2.56 2.40
CA SER A 36 12.81 2.72 2.12
C SER A 36 13.27 1.78 1.01
N LYS A 37 12.86 0.50 1.07
CA LYS A 37 13.14 -0.50 0.02
C LYS A 37 12.46 -0.16 -1.31
N LEU A 38 11.23 0.36 -1.30
CA LEU A 38 10.53 0.78 -2.51
C LEU A 38 11.21 1.97 -3.18
N ILE A 39 11.69 2.94 -2.41
CA ILE A 39 12.48 4.07 -2.92
C ILE A 39 13.77 3.57 -3.58
N GLU A 40 14.47 2.61 -2.97
CA GLU A 40 15.66 1.99 -3.56
C GLU A 40 15.36 1.22 -4.87
N ILE A 41 14.22 0.54 -4.95
CA ILE A 41 13.76 -0.11 -6.18
C ILE A 41 13.44 0.93 -7.25
N GLY A 42 12.67 1.96 -6.90
CA GLY A 42 12.29 3.04 -7.81
C GLY A 42 13.50 3.73 -8.44
N ARG A 43 14.53 4.04 -7.62
CA ARG A 43 15.80 4.59 -8.11
C ARG A 43 16.52 3.66 -9.08
N ARG A 44 16.62 2.37 -8.78
CA ARG A 44 17.34 1.39 -9.62
C ARG A 44 16.64 1.10 -10.95
N LEU A 45 15.31 1.09 -10.94
CA LEU A 45 14.50 0.75 -12.12
C LEU A 45 13.98 1.97 -12.87
N ASN A 46 14.31 3.18 -12.40
CA ASN A 46 13.77 4.44 -12.89
C ASN A 46 12.23 4.44 -12.92
N ILE A 47 11.62 4.01 -11.80
CA ILE A 47 10.18 4.03 -11.58
C ILE A 47 9.88 5.15 -10.56
N PRO A 48 9.02 6.12 -10.89
CA PRO A 48 8.63 7.17 -9.97
C PRO A 48 7.86 6.61 -8.76
N VAL A 49 8.00 7.28 -7.61
CA VAL A 49 7.24 6.96 -6.39
C VAL A 49 6.10 7.98 -6.21
N VAL A 50 4.98 7.53 -5.63
CA VAL A 50 3.83 8.40 -5.32
C VAL A 50 3.38 8.14 -3.90
N ALA A 51 3.17 9.21 -3.13
CA ALA A 51 2.64 9.13 -1.78
C ALA A 51 1.11 9.02 -1.80
N THR A 52 0.58 8.08 -1.02
CA THR A 52 -0.84 7.84 -0.84
C THR A 52 -1.12 7.58 0.65
N ASN A 53 -2.41 7.55 1.00
CA ASN A 53 -2.83 7.40 2.40
C ASN A 53 -3.89 6.31 2.60
N ASN A 54 -4.13 5.45 1.60
CA ASN A 54 -5.06 4.32 1.65
C ASN A 54 -6.35 4.63 2.45
N VAL A 55 -7.11 5.64 2.02
CA VAL A 55 -8.18 6.25 2.82
C VAL A 55 -9.44 5.37 2.83
N HIS A 56 -9.97 5.09 4.03
CA HIS A 56 -11.22 4.33 4.23
C HIS A 56 -12.37 5.17 4.80
N TYR A 57 -12.10 6.41 5.20
CA TYR A 57 -13.08 7.32 5.78
C TYR A 57 -12.65 8.78 5.60
N LEU A 58 -13.61 9.70 5.57
CA LEU A 58 -13.34 11.11 5.25
C LEU A 58 -12.70 11.88 6.40
N LYS A 59 -13.10 11.57 7.64
CA LYS A 59 -12.65 12.27 8.85
C LYS A 59 -12.14 11.29 9.89
N LYS A 60 -11.09 11.68 10.62
CA LYS A 60 -10.46 10.84 11.65
C LYS A 60 -11.43 10.30 12.71
N ASN A 61 -12.46 11.08 13.08
CA ASN A 61 -13.47 10.67 14.05
C ASN A 61 -14.42 9.55 13.54
N GLN A 62 -14.35 9.18 12.27
CA GLN A 62 -15.13 8.09 11.67
C GLN A 62 -14.42 6.73 11.76
N ALA A 63 -13.20 6.68 12.30
CA ALA A 63 -12.47 5.43 12.50
C ALA A 63 -13.27 4.36 13.29
N PRO A 64 -14.06 4.70 14.35
CA PRO A 64 -14.90 3.71 15.04
C PRO A 64 -15.99 3.12 14.14
N SER A 65 -16.61 3.93 13.28
CA SER A 65 -17.62 3.48 12.32
C SER A 65 -17.04 2.49 11.31
N GLN A 66 -15.84 2.78 10.78
CA GLN A 66 -15.11 1.84 9.93
C GLN A 66 -14.79 0.54 10.67
N GLY A 67 -14.40 0.62 11.94
CA GLY A 67 -14.14 -0.55 12.78
C GLY A 67 -15.38 -1.45 12.93
N LEU A 68 -16.57 -0.87 13.10
CA LEU A 68 -17.82 -1.62 13.16
C LEU A 68 -18.16 -2.28 11.81
N LEU A 69 -18.05 -1.54 10.71
CA LEU A 69 -18.28 -2.07 9.36
C LEU A 69 -17.39 -3.27 9.10
N ASN A 70 -16.10 -3.17 9.44
CA ASN A 70 -15.14 -4.27 9.30
C ASN A 70 -15.55 -5.49 10.13
N LYS A 71 -16.04 -5.30 11.37
CA LYS A 71 -16.52 -6.43 12.18
C LYS A 71 -17.69 -7.14 11.51
N ILE A 72 -18.69 -6.38 11.04
CA ILE A 72 -19.86 -6.94 10.36
C ILE A 72 -19.46 -7.71 9.10
N ALA A 73 -18.59 -7.12 8.28
CA ALA A 73 -18.08 -7.75 7.05
C ALA A 73 -17.35 -9.07 7.32
N ASN A 74 -16.77 -9.24 8.51
CA ASN A 74 -16.00 -10.42 8.90
C ASN A 74 -16.76 -11.38 9.83
N LEU A 75 -18.05 -11.16 10.14
CA LEU A 75 -18.83 -12.03 11.04
C LEU A 75 -18.93 -13.49 10.57
N GLY A 76 -18.72 -13.76 9.28
CA GLY A 76 -18.68 -15.13 8.72
C GLY A 76 -17.29 -15.76 8.67
N GLN A 77 -16.23 -15.00 8.96
CA GLN A 77 -14.87 -15.52 9.07
C GLN A 77 -14.59 -15.78 10.54
N GLY A 78 -14.81 -17.04 10.96
CA GLY A 78 -14.66 -17.46 12.34
C GLY A 78 -13.28 -17.12 12.90
N ASN A 79 -13.19 -16.00 13.61
CA ASN A 79 -12.20 -15.70 14.63
C ASN A 79 -12.89 -14.77 15.63
N LEU A 80 -13.68 -15.41 16.50
CA LEU A 80 -13.95 -14.87 17.82
C LEU A 80 -12.76 -15.29 18.69
N PHE A 81 -12.04 -14.27 19.18
CA PHE A 81 -10.86 -14.30 20.06
C PHE A 81 -9.50 -14.44 19.35
#